data_AF-A0A538GFU3-F1
#
_entry.id   AF-A0A538GFU3-F1
#
_cell.length_a   1.000
_cell.length_b   1.000
_cell.length_c   1.000
_cell.angle_alpha   90.00
_cell.angle_beta   90.00
_cell.angle_gamma   90.00
#
_symmetry.space_group_name_H-M   'P 1'
#
loop_
_entity.id
_entity.type
_entity.pdbx_description
1 polymer ?
#
loop_
_entity_poly.entity_id
_entity_poly.type
_entity_poly.pdbx_seq_one_letter_code
_entity_poly.pdbx_strand_id
1 'polypeptide(L)'
;MSEPLDRSTIWPYDEQGEFRDFYYQRFGSPTVAAAEAALGELDGGTALLFPSGAGATTALALSLLEPGDAIALARGGYYGTGVTFAALSSWGLSVVEFDQTGPPPEGVQLVWLEAPSNPYLTMPDLEAAAAHPAPVVVDATVATPV
;
A
#
# COMPACT_ATOMS: atom_id res chain seq x y z
N MET A 1 5.50 27.17 12.29
CA MET A 1 4.43 26.88 13.26
C MET A 1 3.81 25.57 12.82
N SER A 2 3.62 24.60 13.70
CA SER A 2 2.94 23.35 13.33
C SER A 2 1.52 23.66 12.85
N GLU A 3 1.08 23.07 11.75
CA GLU A 3 -0.31 23.18 11.33
C GLU A 3 -1.24 22.69 12.45
N PRO A 4 -2.37 23.39 12.69
CA PRO A 4 -3.32 22.97 13.69
C PRO A 4 -4.00 21.65 13.27
N LEU A 5 -4.18 20.73 14.22
CA LEU A 5 -4.91 19.49 13.99
C LEU A 5 -6.39 19.79 13.71
N ASP A 6 -6.79 19.77 12.44
CA ASP A 6 -8.19 19.86 12.04
C ASP A 6 -8.89 18.51 12.27
N ARG A 7 -9.98 18.54 13.04
CA ARG A 7 -10.80 17.37 13.42
C ARG A 7 -12.21 17.44 12.83
N SER A 8 -12.45 18.38 11.92
CA SER A 8 -13.75 18.56 11.28
C SER A 8 -14.08 17.35 10.42
N THR A 9 -15.35 16.96 10.43
CA THR A 9 -15.85 15.88 9.57
C THR A 9 -16.37 16.40 8.22
N ILE A 10 -16.67 17.69 8.15
CA ILE A 10 -17.24 18.40 6.99
C ILE A 10 -16.71 19.85 6.98
N TRP A 11 -16.57 20.44 5.80
CA TRP A 11 -16.21 21.86 5.59
C TRP A 11 -17.28 22.58 4.77
N PRO A 12 -17.41 23.91 4.89
CA PRO A 12 -18.41 24.66 4.13
C PRO A 12 -18.15 24.60 2.63
N TYR A 13 -19.24 24.49 1.87
CA TYR A 13 -19.28 24.72 0.44
C TYR A 13 -18.88 26.17 0.12
N ASP A 14 -18.56 26.46 -1.15
CA ASP A 14 -18.42 27.84 -1.59
C ASP A 14 -19.78 28.56 -1.70
N GLU A 15 -19.75 29.83 -2.10
CA GLU A 15 -20.96 30.67 -2.22
C GLU A 15 -21.93 30.18 -3.30
N GLN A 16 -21.46 29.34 -4.22
CA GLN A 16 -22.21 28.74 -5.31
C GLN A 16 -22.77 27.35 -4.94
N GLY A 17 -22.40 26.82 -3.77
CA GLY A 17 -22.80 25.49 -3.31
C GLY A 17 -21.92 24.36 -3.84
N GLU A 18 -20.77 24.68 -4.43
CA GLU A 18 -19.81 23.71 -4.95
C GLU A 18 -18.83 23.25 -3.86
N PHE A 19 -18.25 22.07 -4.07
CA PHE A 19 -17.24 21.53 -3.17
C PHE A 19 -15.93 22.33 -3.29
N ARG A 20 -15.36 22.68 -2.13
CA ARG A 20 -13.96 23.13 -2.03
C ARG A 20 -13.03 21.91 -2.05
N ASP A 21 -11.72 22.16 -1.99
CA ASP A 21 -10.67 21.12 -1.90
C ASP A 21 -10.94 20.07 -0.82
N PHE A 22 -11.55 20.49 0.30
CA PHE A 22 -12.07 19.61 1.33
C PHE A 22 -13.54 19.89 1.54
N TYR A 23 -14.35 18.82 1.54
CA TYR A 23 -15.78 18.91 1.81
C TYR A 23 -16.26 17.83 2.78
N TYR A 24 -15.71 16.61 2.71
CA TYR A 24 -16.04 15.54 3.65
C TYR A 24 -14.79 14.72 3.98
N GLN A 25 -14.54 14.52 5.28
CA GLN A 25 -13.26 14.01 5.80
C GLN A 25 -12.84 12.66 5.20
N ARG A 26 -13.80 11.82 4.80
CA ARG A 26 -13.51 10.53 4.17
C ARG A 26 -12.72 10.65 2.87
N PHE A 27 -12.92 11.75 2.12
CA PHE A 27 -12.26 11.97 0.83
C PHE A 27 -10.98 12.81 0.96
N GLY A 28 -10.76 13.43 2.11
CA GLY A 28 -9.59 14.26 2.38
C GLY A 28 -9.83 15.20 3.56
N SER A 29 -8.73 15.61 4.19
CA SER A 29 -8.74 16.68 5.20
C SER A 29 -7.42 17.43 5.16
N PRO A 30 -7.37 18.70 5.60
CA PRO A 30 -6.12 19.47 5.63
C PRO A 30 -4.98 18.73 6.35
N THR A 31 -5.26 18.18 7.53
CA THR A 31 -4.28 17.43 8.33
C THR A 31 -3.72 16.21 7.58
N VAL A 32 -4.59 15.42 6.94
CA VAL A 32 -4.19 14.19 6.22
C VAL A 32 -3.40 14.56 4.97
N ALA A 33 -3.86 15.55 4.21
CA ALA A 33 -3.20 16.00 2.99
C ALA A 33 -1.78 16.53 3.26
N ALA A 34 -1.59 17.27 4.36
CA ALA A 34 -0.26 17.74 4.77
C ALA A 34 0.68 16.58 5.13
N ALA A 35 0.17 15.56 5.81
CA ALA A 35 0.95 14.36 6.16
C ALA A 35 1.28 13.51 4.91
N GLU A 36 0.33 13.32 4.00
CA GLU A 36 0.55 12.65 2.72
C GLU A 36 1.58 13.40 1.85
N ALA A 37 1.52 14.72 1.81
CA ALA A 37 2.52 15.52 1.09
C ALA A 37 3.93 15.34 1.67
N ALA A 38 4.07 15.38 3.00
CA ALA A 38 5.37 15.19 3.65
C ALA A 38 5.91 13.77 3.48
N LEU A 39 5.07 12.74 3.59
CA LEU A 39 5.47 11.35 3.35
C LEU A 39 5.84 11.11 1.89
N GLY A 40 5.07 11.67 0.96
CA GLY A 40 5.37 11.61 -0.47
C GLY A 40 6.72 12.25 -0.81
N GLU A 41 7.07 13.37 -0.17
CA GLU A 41 8.39 14.00 -0.33
C GLU A 41 9.52 13.08 0.15
N LEU A 42 9.34 12.39 1.28
CA LEU A 42 10.33 11.44 1.82
C LEU A 42 10.48 10.20 0.91
N ASP A 43 9.37 9.64 0.44
CA ASP A 43 9.35 8.48 -0.45
C ASP A 43 9.75 8.81 -1.91
N GLY A 44 9.83 10.10 -2.26
CA GLY A 44 10.08 10.56 -3.63
C GLY A 44 8.90 10.34 -4.58
N GLY A 45 7.67 10.31 -4.06
CA GLY A 45 6.45 10.01 -4.81
C GLY A 45 5.17 10.59 -4.21
N THR A 46 4.05 9.91 -4.43
CA THR A 46 2.75 10.27 -3.85
C THR A 46 2.43 9.30 -2.72
N ALA A 47 2.04 9.82 -1.56
CA ALA A 47 1.58 8.99 -0.44
C ALA A 47 0.06 9.06 -0.28
N LEU A 48 -0.51 7.97 0.24
CA LEU A 48 -1.90 7.88 0.69
C LEU A 48 -1.92 7.28 2.10
N LEU A 49 -2.65 7.90 3.01
CA LEU A 49 -2.76 7.43 4.39
C LEU A 49 -3.96 6.51 4.59
N PHE A 50 -3.70 5.40 5.26
CA PHE A 50 -4.71 4.43 5.66
C PHE A 50 -4.76 4.30 7.20
N PRO A 51 -5.89 3.84 7.78
CA PRO A 51 -6.00 3.63 9.23
C PRO A 51 -5.02 2.58 9.79
N SER A 52 -4.46 1.71 8.94
CA SER A 52 -3.45 0.72 9.31
C SER A 52 -2.75 0.17 8.06
N GLY A 53 -1.62 -0.53 8.26
CA GLY A 53 -0.94 -1.28 7.19
C GLY A 53 -1.84 -2.34 6.56
N ALA A 54 -2.61 -3.08 7.37
CA ALA A 54 -3.57 -4.06 6.84
C ALA A 54 -4.69 -3.40 6.00
N GLY A 55 -5.11 -2.18 6.37
CA GLY A 55 -6.03 -1.38 5.57
C GLY A 55 -5.43 -0.99 4.21
N ALA A 56 -4.17 -0.56 4.19
CA ALA A 56 -3.44 -0.28 2.95
C ALA A 56 -3.28 -1.53 2.08
N THR A 57 -2.86 -2.66 2.66
CA THR A 57 -2.73 -3.96 1.97
C THR A 57 -4.04 -4.40 1.33
N THR A 58 -5.15 -4.31 2.07
CA THR A 58 -6.46 -4.70 1.56
C THR A 58 -6.93 -3.77 0.44
N ALA A 59 -6.76 -2.45 0.61
CA ALA A 59 -7.12 -1.48 -0.41
C ALA A 59 -6.32 -1.68 -1.70
N LEU A 60 -5.00 -1.91 -1.60
CA LEU A 60 -4.14 -2.20 -2.75
C LEU A 60 -4.60 -3.46 -3.49
N ALA A 61 -4.81 -4.57 -2.77
CA ALA A 61 -5.25 -5.82 -3.39
C ALA A 61 -6.59 -5.66 -4.11
N LEU A 62 -7.58 -5.04 -3.46
CA LEU A 62 -8.91 -4.85 -4.06
C LEU A 62 -8.93 -3.79 -5.18
N SER A 63 -7.93 -2.92 -5.26
CA SER A 63 -7.85 -1.89 -6.32
C SER A 63 -7.10 -2.35 -7.55
N LEU A 64 -6.16 -3.29 -7.40
CA LEU A 64 -5.26 -3.74 -8.46
C LEU A 64 -5.64 -5.09 -9.06
N LEU A 65 -6.47 -5.87 -8.38
CA LEU A 65 -6.75 -7.26 -8.74
C LEU A 65 -8.23 -7.50 -8.94
N GLU A 66 -8.52 -8.62 -9.60
CA GLU A 66 -9.86 -9.16 -9.81
C GLU A 66 -9.97 -10.61 -9.26
N PRO A 67 -11.20 -11.11 -9.03
CA PRO A 67 -11.40 -12.52 -8.73
C PRO A 67 -10.77 -13.44 -9.79
N GLY A 68 -9.92 -14.38 -9.35
CA GLY A 68 -9.18 -15.28 -10.22
C GLY A 68 -7.70 -14.91 -10.40
N ASP A 69 -7.31 -13.69 -10.01
CA ASP A 69 -5.92 -13.26 -10.06
C ASP A 69 -5.05 -13.91 -8.97
N ALA A 70 -3.74 -13.86 -9.19
CA ALA A 70 -2.73 -14.36 -8.28
C ALA A 70 -1.72 -13.28 -7.86
N ILE A 71 -1.30 -13.32 -6.59
CA ILE A 71 -0.21 -12.52 -6.04
C ILE A 71 1.02 -13.41 -5.85
N ALA A 72 2.18 -12.97 -6.33
CA ALA A 72 3.47 -13.51 -5.87
C ALA A 72 3.83 -12.88 -4.53
N LEU A 73 3.86 -13.66 -3.46
CA LEU A 73 4.13 -13.18 -2.10
C LEU A 73 5.52 -13.62 -1.63
N ALA A 74 6.32 -12.68 -1.13
CA ALA A 74 7.59 -13.00 -0.49
C ALA A 74 7.38 -13.97 0.69
N ARG A 75 7.99 -15.15 0.59
CA ARG A 75 7.99 -16.15 1.66
C ARG A 75 8.74 -15.63 2.86
N GLY A 76 8.15 -15.84 4.04
CA GLY A 76 8.78 -15.43 5.31
C GLY A 76 8.76 -13.93 5.53
N GLY A 77 7.94 -13.19 4.77
CA GLY A 77 7.58 -11.83 5.12
C GLY A 77 6.54 -11.76 6.25
N TYR A 78 6.07 -10.56 6.55
CA TYR A 78 5.17 -10.30 7.67
C TYR A 78 3.93 -11.22 7.67
N TYR A 79 3.79 -11.99 8.74
CA TYR A 79 2.72 -12.98 8.91
C TYR A 79 1.31 -12.39 8.68
N GLY A 80 1.08 -11.16 9.14
CA GLY A 80 -0.22 -10.50 9.00
C GLY A 80 -0.61 -10.25 7.55
N THR A 81 0.35 -10.01 6.65
CA THR A 81 0.10 -9.84 5.22
C THR A 81 -0.41 -11.14 4.60
N GLY A 82 0.23 -12.26 4.93
CA GLY A 82 -0.24 -13.60 4.50
C GLY A 82 -1.65 -13.91 5.00
N VAL A 83 -1.97 -13.56 6.25
CA VAL A 83 -3.33 -13.72 6.80
C VAL A 83 -4.36 -12.88 6.06
N THR A 84 -4.03 -11.63 5.74
CA THR A 84 -4.91 -10.73 4.96
C THR A 84 -5.22 -11.33 3.58
N PHE A 85 -4.22 -11.80 2.83
CA PHE A 85 -4.46 -12.40 1.52
C PHE A 85 -5.17 -13.75 1.60
N ALA A 86 -4.89 -14.56 2.63
CA ALA A 86 -5.63 -15.79 2.86
C ALA A 86 -7.13 -15.53 3.09
N ALA A 87 -7.49 -14.44 3.77
CA ALA A 87 -8.90 -14.05 3.94
C ALA A 87 -9.57 -13.68 2.61
N LEU A 88 -8.82 -13.08 1.68
CA LEU A 88 -9.27 -12.74 0.33
C LEU A 88 -9.35 -13.95 -0.63
N SER A 89 -8.92 -15.14 -0.23
CA SER A 89 -9.10 -16.35 -1.05
C SER A 89 -10.57 -16.64 -1.39
N SER A 90 -11.49 -16.33 -0.46
CA SER A 90 -12.93 -16.44 -0.67
C SER A 90 -13.48 -15.51 -1.76
N TRP A 91 -12.78 -14.41 -2.02
CA TRP A 91 -13.06 -13.47 -3.11
C TRP A 91 -12.45 -13.94 -4.44
N GLY A 92 -11.65 -15.00 -4.45
CA GLY A 92 -11.03 -15.58 -5.64
C GLY A 92 -9.55 -15.27 -5.79
N LEU A 93 -8.92 -14.65 -4.78
CA LEU A 93 -7.49 -14.34 -4.80
C LEU A 93 -6.64 -15.60 -4.57
N SER A 94 -5.67 -15.83 -5.46
CA SER A 94 -4.64 -16.86 -5.27
C SER A 94 -3.34 -16.26 -4.76
N VAL A 95 -2.58 -17.00 -3.95
CA VAL A 95 -1.26 -16.57 -3.46
C VAL A 95 -0.23 -17.62 -3.86
N VAL A 96 0.86 -17.15 -4.47
CA VAL A 96 2.02 -17.95 -4.85
C VAL A 96 3.21 -17.45 -4.03
N GLU A 97 3.58 -18.20 -2.99
CA GLU A 97 4.75 -17.85 -2.18
C GLU A 97 6.07 -18.16 -2.91
N PHE A 98 7.03 -17.25 -2.87
CA PHE A 98 8.33 -17.41 -3.50
C PHE A 98 9.48 -16.83 -2.65
N ASP A 99 10.71 -17.24 -2.96
CA ASP A 99 11.91 -16.63 -2.36
C ASP A 99 12.21 -15.29 -3.06
N GLN A 100 12.03 -14.19 -2.34
CA GLN A 100 12.20 -12.84 -2.89
C GLN A 100 13.65 -12.47 -3.24
N THR A 101 14.63 -13.31 -2.87
CA THR A 101 16.03 -13.13 -3.31
C THR A 101 16.27 -13.58 -4.75
N GLY A 102 15.24 -14.09 -5.42
CA GLY A 102 15.24 -14.44 -6.84
C GLY A 102 14.04 -13.86 -7.60
N PRO A 103 13.89 -14.21 -8.89
CA PRO A 103 12.86 -13.65 -9.74
C PRO A 103 11.45 -14.09 -9.29
N PRO A 104 10.44 -13.18 -9.35
CA PRO A 104 9.05 -13.55 -9.13
C PRO A 104 8.56 -14.58 -10.15
N PRO A 105 7.61 -15.46 -9.78
CA PRO A 105 7.01 -16.43 -10.70
C PRO A 105 6.15 -15.72 -11.77
N GLU A 106 6.13 -16.29 -12.97
CA GLU A 106 5.25 -15.83 -14.06
C GLU A 106 3.76 -16.07 -13.76
N GLY A 107 2.89 -15.38 -14.48
CA GLY A 107 1.44 -15.61 -14.45
C GLY A 107 0.70 -14.94 -13.28
N VAL A 108 1.39 -14.15 -12.47
CA VAL A 108 0.81 -13.35 -11.38
C VAL A 108 0.48 -11.92 -11.82
N GLN A 109 -0.48 -11.30 -11.16
CA GLN A 109 -0.96 -9.94 -11.45
C GLN A 109 -0.42 -8.89 -10.47
N LEU A 110 0.24 -9.32 -9.40
CA LEU A 110 0.91 -8.44 -8.44
C LEU A 110 2.10 -9.18 -7.81
N VAL A 111 3.22 -8.48 -7.63
CA VAL A 111 4.37 -8.97 -6.86
C VAL A 111 4.43 -8.20 -5.53
N TRP A 112 4.40 -8.91 -4.42
CA TRP A 112 4.46 -8.35 -3.07
C TRP A 112 5.74 -8.78 -2.35
N LEU A 113 6.61 -7.80 -2.10
CA LEU A 113 7.90 -7.93 -1.45
C LEU A 113 7.89 -7.31 -0.04
N GLU A 114 8.87 -7.64 0.78
CA GLU A 114 9.14 -6.94 2.03
C GLU A 114 10.65 -6.65 2.13
N ALA A 115 11.01 -5.40 2.37
CA ALA A 115 12.38 -4.92 2.35
C ALA A 115 12.74 -4.15 3.64
N PRO A 116 13.58 -4.71 4.52
CA PRO A 116 13.94 -6.13 4.61
C PRO A 116 12.79 -6.99 5.18
N SER A 117 12.78 -8.30 4.91
CA SER A 117 11.72 -9.21 5.41
C SER A 117 11.65 -9.27 6.94
N ASN A 118 10.45 -9.48 7.48
CA ASN A 118 10.24 -9.70 8.90
C ASN A 118 9.90 -11.18 9.19
N PRO A 119 10.70 -11.93 9.97
CA PRO A 119 11.78 -11.48 10.87
C PRO A 119 13.20 -11.68 10.34
N TYR A 120 13.37 -12.21 9.13
CA TYR A 120 14.67 -12.73 8.66
C TYR A 120 15.63 -11.67 8.12
N LEU A 121 15.13 -10.44 7.94
CA LEU A 121 15.85 -9.28 7.43
C LEU A 121 16.51 -9.51 6.06
N THR A 122 15.92 -10.37 5.23
CA THR A 122 16.41 -10.60 3.86
C THR A 122 15.97 -9.47 2.95
N MET A 123 16.88 -9.05 2.06
CA MET A 123 16.56 -8.06 1.03
C MET A 123 16.08 -8.76 -0.25
N PRO A 124 15.03 -8.25 -0.91
CA PRO A 124 14.62 -8.78 -2.21
C PRO A 124 15.61 -8.44 -3.32
N ASP A 125 15.62 -9.23 -4.38
CA ASP A 125 16.22 -8.86 -5.67
C ASP A 125 15.29 -7.85 -6.37
N LEU A 126 15.53 -6.56 -6.10
CA LEU A 126 14.72 -5.47 -6.65
C LEU A 126 14.87 -5.33 -8.17
N GLU A 127 16.02 -5.69 -8.74
CA GLU A 127 16.23 -5.64 -10.18
C GLU A 127 15.42 -6.72 -10.88
N ALA A 128 15.46 -7.96 -10.37
CA ALA A 128 14.65 -9.06 -10.89
C ALA A 128 13.14 -8.80 -10.73
N ALA A 129 12.74 -8.21 -9.61
CA ALA A 129 11.34 -7.84 -9.39
C ALA A 129 10.89 -6.72 -10.35
N ALA A 130 11.69 -5.66 -10.53
CA ALA A 130 11.37 -4.55 -11.42
C ALA A 130 11.32 -4.95 -12.90
N ALA A 131 11.97 -6.06 -13.28
CA ALA A 131 11.88 -6.63 -14.62
C ALA A 131 10.56 -7.40 -14.87
N HIS A 132 9.79 -7.71 -13.82
CA HIS A 132 8.51 -8.41 -13.95
C HIS A 132 7.43 -7.47 -14.54
N PRO A 133 6.56 -7.94 -15.45
CA PRO A 133 5.56 -7.08 -16.09
C PRO A 133 4.40 -6.65 -15.18
N ALA A 134 4.16 -7.37 -14.08
CA ALA A 134 3.16 -6.99 -13.09
C ALA A 134 3.65 -5.87 -12.16
N PRO A 135 2.76 -5.05 -11.58
CA PRO A 135 3.13 -4.08 -10.56
C PRO A 135 3.85 -4.73 -9.38
N VAL A 136 4.84 -4.02 -8.85
CA VAL A 136 5.64 -4.45 -7.70
C VAL A 136 5.28 -3.56 -6.51
N VAL A 137 4.92 -4.19 -5.40
CA VAL A 137 4.72 -3.55 -4.09
C VAL A 137 5.86 -3.99 -3.17
N VAL A 138 6.47 -3.02 -2.51
CA VAL A 138 7.51 -3.27 -1.50
C VAL A 138 6.98 -2.77 -0.16
N ASP A 139 6.73 -3.68 0.77
CA ASP A 139 6.53 -3.32 2.17
C ASP A 139 7.88 -2.91 2.76
N ALA A 140 8.09 -1.60 2.89
CA ALA A 140 9.31 -0.99 3.40
C ALA A 140 9.20 -0.59 4.88
N THR A 141 8.26 -1.18 5.64
CA THR A 141 7.98 -0.80 7.04
C THR A 141 9.24 -0.80 7.90
N VAL A 142 10.13 -1.77 7.71
CA VAL A 142 11.37 -1.88 8.50
C VAL A 142 12.48 -0.95 7.98
N ALA A 143 12.56 -0.71 6.67
CA ALA A 143 13.59 0.16 6.08
C ALA A 143 13.36 1.64 6.40
N THR A 144 12.10 2.08 6.42
CA THR A 144 11.69 3.49 6.50
C THR A 144 12.14 4.33 5.28
N PRO A 145 11.51 5.49 5.03
CA PRO A 145 11.91 6.37 3.93
C PRO A 145 13.02 7.38 4.31
N VAL A 146 13.71 7.18 5.44
CA VAL A 146 14.72 8.11 6.01
C VAL A 146 16.08 7.47 6.26
#